data_AF-A0A401H2C2-F1
#
_entry.id   AF-A0A401H2C2-F1
#
_cell.length_a   1.000
_cell.length_b   1.000
_cell.length_c   1.000
_cell.angle_alpha   90.00
_cell.angle_beta   90.00
_cell.angle_gamma   90.00
#
_symmetry.space_group_name_H-M   'P 1'
#
loop_
_entity.id
_entity.type
_entity.pdbx_description
1 polymer ?
#
loop_
_entity_poly.entity_id
_entity_poly.type
_entity_poly.pdbx_seq_one_letter_code
_entity_poly.pdbx_strand_id
1 'polypeptide(L)'
;MKPKLVAFMTKRQERRLKWERIGTVKSRLALLSASLEKAGTSLKANDAFPHAVDLTSFIEIRTIVELPSSIHITDEAFDQILPDLISRWQIDVMARLKTKFTDIVSISGCPEPLEFLNFAKTAFECSSCRRMLFWPMVASHYRLPKNAENGDRYANLPSLSHSFIPSVDTPVFDAAVQGEFGNRKQRTRAPIRPCSEQAVYVIEACEMDAGTATIAQMDELDARVSCRLCSVPGESKLVMTWRAAISHSLTAHHFPPAISESVGPSYRYNRR
;
A
#
# COMPACT_ATOMS: atom_id res chain seq x y z
N MET A 1 -20.32 -36.68 38.42
CA MET A 1 -20.56 -35.71 37.32
C MET A 1 -20.16 -36.37 36.00
N LYS A 2 -21.02 -36.42 34.98
CA LYS A 2 -20.83 -37.31 33.80
C LYS A 2 -19.61 -36.86 32.95
N PRO A 3 -18.71 -37.76 32.49
CA PRO A 3 -17.51 -37.41 31.71
C PRO A 3 -17.75 -36.48 30.51
N LYS A 4 -18.92 -36.60 29.86
CA LYS A 4 -19.34 -35.74 28.74
C LYS A 4 -19.46 -34.25 29.14
N LEU A 5 -19.91 -33.95 30.35
CA LEU A 5 -20.02 -32.58 30.84
C LEU A 5 -18.64 -31.97 31.08
N VAL A 6 -17.72 -32.74 31.67
CA VAL A 6 -16.33 -32.30 31.89
C VAL A 6 -15.66 -31.98 30.55
N ALA A 7 -15.75 -32.88 29.56
CA ALA A 7 -15.20 -32.66 28.23
C ALA A 7 -15.79 -31.40 27.55
N PHE A 8 -17.10 -31.17 27.69
CA PHE A 8 -17.73 -29.95 27.18
C PHE A 8 -17.21 -28.69 27.87
N MET A 9 -17.10 -28.69 29.20
CA MET A 9 -16.63 -27.55 29.98
C MET A 9 -15.16 -27.22 29.69
N THR A 10 -14.28 -28.23 29.57
CA THR A 10 -12.88 -28.05 29.17
C THR A 10 -12.78 -27.42 27.78
N LYS A 11 -13.51 -27.95 26.79
CA LYS A 11 -13.53 -27.38 25.43
C LYS A 11 -14.04 -25.93 25.41
N ARG A 12 -15.05 -25.61 26.23
CA ARG A 12 -15.55 -24.24 26.37
C ARG A 12 -14.52 -23.31 27.03
N GLN A 13 -13.82 -23.80 28.05
CA GLN A 13 -12.75 -23.07 28.72
C GLN A 13 -11.58 -22.77 27.77
N GLU A 14 -11.11 -23.76 27.02
CA GLU A 14 -10.04 -23.59 26.02
C GLU A 14 -10.41 -22.54 24.96
N ARG A 15 -11.65 -22.59 24.45
CA ARG A 15 -12.16 -21.58 23.51
C ARG A 15 -12.17 -20.19 24.12
N ARG A 16 -12.66 -20.07 25.37
CA ARG A 16 -12.71 -18.78 26.07
C ARG A 16 -11.31 -18.20 26.24
N LEU A 17 -10.36 -19.00 26.76
CA LEU A 17 -8.96 -18.59 26.93
C LEU A 17 -8.32 -18.19 25.59
N LYS A 18 -8.61 -18.92 24.51
CA LYS A 18 -8.13 -18.56 23.16
C LYS A 18 -8.66 -17.20 22.72
N TRP A 19 -9.94 -16.90 22.93
CA TRP A 19 -10.53 -15.60 22.60
C TRP A 19 -10.02 -14.46 23.48
N GLU A 20 -9.87 -14.67 24.80
CA GLU A 20 -9.24 -13.71 25.71
C GLU A 20 -7.82 -13.37 25.25
N ARG A 21 -7.09 -14.41 24.79
CA ARG A 21 -5.75 -14.24 24.24
C ARG A 21 -5.74 -13.45 22.93
N ILE A 22 -6.64 -13.77 21.99
CA ILE A 22 -6.82 -13.01 20.75
C ILE A 22 -7.12 -11.54 21.06
N GLY A 23 -8.03 -11.27 22.00
CA GLY A 23 -8.35 -9.92 22.44
C GLY A 23 -7.13 -9.17 23.00
N THR A 24 -6.33 -9.84 23.84
CA THR A 24 -5.09 -9.25 24.38
C THR A 24 -4.11 -8.87 23.27
N VAL A 25 -3.85 -9.78 22.33
CA VAL A 25 -2.92 -9.53 21.21
C VAL A 25 -3.47 -8.43 20.31
N LYS A 26 -4.77 -8.42 20.02
CA LYS A 26 -5.45 -7.38 19.24
C LYS A 26 -5.28 -6.00 19.88
N SER A 27 -5.57 -5.86 21.17
CA SER A 27 -5.37 -4.60 21.90
C SER A 27 -3.92 -4.11 21.82
N ARG A 28 -2.93 -5.00 21.86
CA ARG A 28 -1.51 -4.63 21.73
C ARG A 28 -1.13 -4.23 20.29
N LEU A 29 -1.75 -4.82 19.28
CA LEU A 29 -1.60 -4.39 17.88
C LEU A 29 -2.22 -3.00 17.63
N ALA A 30 -3.27 -2.64 18.38
CA ALA A 30 -3.81 -1.28 18.36
C ALA A 30 -2.79 -0.27 18.94
N LEU A 31 -2.07 -0.63 20.01
CA LEU A 31 -0.97 0.20 20.54
C LEU A 31 0.15 0.39 19.51
N LEU A 32 0.54 -0.69 18.80
CA LEU A 32 1.50 -0.57 17.68
C LEU A 32 1.03 0.45 16.63
N SER A 33 -0.27 0.45 16.31
CA SER A 33 -0.83 1.41 15.35
C SER A 33 -0.73 2.84 15.87
N ALA A 34 -1.06 3.07 17.14
CA ALA A 34 -0.95 4.38 17.77
C ALA A 34 0.51 4.89 17.82
N SER A 35 1.46 4.03 18.22
CA SER A 35 2.89 4.37 18.20
C SER A 35 3.39 4.67 16.79
N LEU A 36 2.92 3.92 15.79
CA LEU A 36 3.28 4.16 14.40
C LEU A 36 2.67 5.49 13.89
N GLU A 37 1.42 5.81 14.21
CA GLU A 37 0.81 7.10 13.89
C GLU A 37 1.61 8.26 14.51
N LYS A 38 1.99 8.13 15.78
CA LYS A 38 2.86 9.09 16.49
C LYS A 38 4.19 9.28 15.77
N ALA A 39 4.88 8.19 15.42
CA ALA A 39 6.14 8.26 14.68
C ALA A 39 5.96 8.92 13.30
N GLY A 40 4.82 8.69 12.65
CA GLY A 40 4.48 9.26 11.34
C GLY A 40 4.36 10.78 11.35
N THR A 41 3.89 11.39 12.46
CA THR A 41 3.75 12.85 12.57
C THR A 41 5.08 13.61 12.47
N SER A 42 6.20 12.93 12.75
CA SER A 42 7.54 13.53 12.74
C SER A 42 8.29 13.35 11.42
N LEU A 43 7.69 12.67 10.44
CA LEU A 43 8.34 12.37 9.15
C LEU A 43 8.18 13.49 8.14
N LYS A 44 9.16 13.56 7.22
CA LYS A 44 9.06 14.44 6.07
C LYS A 44 8.03 13.89 5.09
N ALA A 45 7.37 14.79 4.35
CA ALA A 45 6.34 14.43 3.37
C ALA A 45 6.80 13.42 2.29
N ASN A 46 8.11 13.27 2.09
CA ASN A 46 8.70 12.39 1.09
C ASN A 46 9.14 11.01 1.60
N ASP A 47 8.95 10.71 2.90
CA ASP A 47 9.36 9.43 3.46
C ASP A 47 8.26 8.38 3.31
N ALA A 48 8.62 7.21 2.78
CA ALA A 48 7.73 6.06 2.74
C ALA A 48 7.46 5.57 4.17
N PHE A 49 6.19 5.36 4.49
CA PHE A 49 5.79 4.94 5.83
C PHE A 49 4.96 3.65 5.82
N PRO A 50 5.30 2.63 6.64
CA PRO A 50 4.56 1.39 6.68
C PRO A 50 3.18 1.58 7.29
N HIS A 51 2.29 0.63 7.01
CA HIS A 51 1.15 0.38 7.87
C HIS A 51 1.56 -0.63 8.97
N ALA A 52 0.92 -0.59 10.13
CA ALA A 52 1.24 -1.49 11.26
C ALA A 52 1.23 -2.98 10.84
N VAL A 53 0.31 -3.35 9.94
CA VAL A 53 0.24 -4.70 9.36
C VAL A 53 1.53 -5.16 8.67
N ASP A 54 2.31 -4.28 8.04
CA ASP A 54 3.58 -4.66 7.41
C ASP A 54 4.67 -4.91 8.43
N LEU A 55 4.52 -4.37 9.64
CA LEU A 55 5.47 -4.62 10.72
C LEU A 55 5.18 -5.95 11.43
N THR A 56 3.99 -6.53 11.25
CA THR A 56 3.62 -7.82 11.89
C THR A 56 4.44 -9.02 11.40
N SER A 57 5.14 -8.93 10.27
CA SER A 57 6.07 -9.97 9.82
C SER A 57 7.39 -9.97 10.58
N PHE A 58 7.71 -8.90 11.30
CA PHE A 58 8.93 -8.80 12.09
C PHE A 58 8.76 -9.52 13.42
N ILE A 59 9.77 -10.32 13.79
CA ILE A 59 9.70 -11.18 14.98
C ILE A 59 9.61 -10.35 16.26
N GLU A 60 10.21 -9.17 16.27
CA GLU A 60 10.24 -8.22 17.38
C GLU A 60 8.82 -7.78 17.78
N ILE A 61 7.98 -7.47 16.78
CA ILE A 61 6.57 -7.16 16.99
C ILE A 61 5.84 -8.35 17.60
N ARG A 62 6.07 -9.54 17.02
CA ARG A 62 5.44 -10.77 17.50
C ARG A 62 5.83 -11.08 18.96
N THR A 63 7.10 -10.94 19.30
CA THR A 63 7.62 -11.15 20.66
C THR A 63 6.92 -10.26 21.67
N ILE A 64 6.73 -8.97 21.36
CA ILE A 64 6.05 -8.02 22.25
C ILE A 64 4.57 -8.37 22.38
N VAL A 65 3.85 -8.52 21.26
CA VAL A 65 2.39 -8.70 21.35
C VAL A 65 2.00 -10.06 21.93
N GLU A 66 2.84 -11.10 21.76
CA GLU A 66 2.66 -12.45 22.32
C GLU A 66 3.23 -12.62 23.75
N LEU A 67 3.62 -11.56 24.47
CA LEU A 67 3.96 -11.68 25.90
C LEU A 67 2.77 -12.19 26.74
N PRO A 68 2.96 -12.84 27.90
CA PRO A 68 1.85 -13.25 28.77
C PRO A 68 0.87 -12.11 29.09
N SER A 69 -0.41 -12.41 29.28
CA SER A 69 -1.46 -11.39 29.55
C SER A 69 -1.28 -10.68 30.90
N SER A 70 -0.49 -11.25 31.81
CA SER A 70 -0.09 -10.60 33.06
C SER A 70 0.87 -9.43 32.86
N ILE A 71 1.53 -9.32 31.71
CA ILE A 71 2.46 -8.24 31.39
C ILE A 71 1.68 -7.08 30.75
N HIS A 72 1.71 -5.93 31.41
CA HIS A 72 1.22 -4.69 30.83
C HIS A 72 2.24 -4.14 29.83
N ILE A 73 1.77 -3.81 28.63
CA ILE A 73 2.58 -3.23 27.56
C ILE A 73 2.08 -1.81 27.35
N THR A 74 3.00 -0.86 27.38
CA THR A 74 2.73 0.56 27.11
C THR A 74 3.19 0.93 25.69
N ASP A 75 2.79 2.10 25.20
CA ASP A 75 3.13 2.58 23.85
C ASP A 75 4.65 2.71 23.64
N GLU A 76 5.39 3.03 24.70
CA GLU A 76 6.85 3.20 24.66
C GLU A 76 7.58 1.92 24.27
N ALA A 77 6.97 0.75 24.47
CA ALA A 77 7.55 -0.54 24.08
C ALA A 77 7.75 -0.64 22.56
N PHE A 78 6.89 0.00 21.77
CA PHE A 78 7.02 0.04 20.32
C PHE A 78 7.89 1.21 19.86
N ASP A 79 7.79 2.37 20.52
CA ASP A 79 8.52 3.58 20.16
C ASP A 79 10.04 3.35 20.02
N GLN A 80 10.62 2.47 20.86
CA GLN A 80 12.06 2.17 20.84
C GLN A 80 12.51 1.35 19.62
N ILE A 81 11.65 0.46 19.12
CA ILE A 81 12.00 -0.47 18.03
C ILE A 81 11.51 0.01 16.66
N LEU A 82 10.52 0.89 16.63
CA LEU A 82 9.89 1.37 15.40
C LEU A 82 10.89 2.00 14.41
N PRO A 83 11.83 2.87 14.81
CA PRO A 83 12.74 3.50 13.85
C PRO A 83 13.52 2.47 13.01
N ASP A 84 14.10 1.47 13.66
CA ASP A 84 14.85 0.40 12.99
C ASP A 84 13.94 -0.47 12.10
N LEU A 85 12.75 -0.83 12.59
CA LEU A 85 11.77 -1.62 11.83
C LEU A 85 11.28 -0.88 10.58
N ILE A 86 11.03 0.43 10.68
CA ILE A 86 10.62 1.27 9.55
C ILE A 86 11.74 1.31 8.52
N SER A 87 13.00 1.51 8.94
CA SER A 87 14.16 1.51 8.02
C SER A 87 14.31 0.16 7.32
N ARG A 88 14.21 -0.96 8.05
CA ARG A 88 14.25 -2.31 7.43
C ARG A 88 13.11 -2.53 6.46
N TRP A 89 11.90 -2.10 6.80
CA TRP A 89 10.75 -2.17 5.91
C TRP A 89 10.96 -1.34 4.63
N GLN A 90 11.49 -0.11 4.73
CA GLN A 90 11.79 0.72 3.57
C GLN A 90 12.78 0.02 2.63
N ILE A 91 13.85 -0.57 3.18
CA ILE A 91 14.84 -1.33 2.41
C ILE A 91 14.20 -2.54 1.70
N ASP A 92 13.38 -3.35 2.38
CA ASP A 92 12.68 -4.48 1.77
C ASP A 92 11.76 -4.04 0.63
N VAL A 93 10.97 -2.99 0.89
CA VAL A 93 10.06 -2.39 -0.08
C VAL A 93 10.79 -1.97 -1.35
N MET A 94 11.92 -1.29 -1.19
CA MET A 94 12.69 -0.78 -2.31
C MET A 94 13.33 -1.93 -3.09
N ALA A 95 13.91 -2.90 -2.40
CA ALA A 95 14.47 -4.10 -3.03
C ALA A 95 13.41 -4.81 -3.88
N ARG A 96 12.20 -4.95 -3.36
CA ARG A 96 11.09 -5.60 -4.08
C ARG A 96 10.58 -4.78 -5.26
N LEU A 97 10.52 -3.45 -5.15
CA LEU A 97 10.21 -2.59 -6.30
C LEU A 97 11.28 -2.72 -7.38
N LYS A 98 12.57 -2.71 -6.99
CA LYS A 98 13.71 -2.87 -7.91
C LYS A 98 13.65 -4.20 -8.65
N THR A 99 13.44 -5.31 -7.93
CA THR A 99 13.32 -6.64 -8.53
C THR A 99 12.09 -6.75 -9.45
N LYS A 100 10.99 -6.08 -9.10
CA LYS A 100 9.77 -6.15 -9.91
C LYS A 100 9.84 -5.29 -11.18
N PHE A 101 10.64 -4.23 -11.17
CA PHE A 101 10.73 -3.24 -12.24
C PHE A 101 12.16 -3.09 -12.74
N THR A 102 12.87 -4.22 -12.91
CA THR A 102 14.26 -4.27 -13.38
C THR A 102 14.46 -3.54 -14.70
N ASP A 103 13.46 -3.60 -15.59
CA ASP A 103 13.55 -2.97 -16.91
C ASP A 103 13.64 -1.44 -16.81
N ILE A 104 12.90 -0.85 -15.87
CA ILE A 104 12.92 0.60 -15.61
C ILE A 104 14.27 1.02 -15.03
N VAL A 105 14.80 0.19 -14.13
CA VAL A 105 16.10 0.43 -13.48
C VAL A 105 17.24 0.39 -14.51
N SER A 106 17.20 -0.59 -15.43
CA SER A 106 18.19 -0.74 -16.51
C SER A 106 18.17 0.46 -17.47
N ILE A 107 17.00 1.00 -17.79
CA ILE A 107 16.85 2.17 -18.68
C ILE A 107 17.35 3.45 -18.00
N SER A 108 17.33 3.51 -16.67
CA SER A 108 17.67 4.73 -15.93
C SER A 108 19.18 5.00 -15.85
N GLY A 109 20.04 4.02 -16.13
CA GLY A 109 21.51 4.17 -16.09
C GLY A 109 22.07 4.61 -14.74
N CYS A 110 21.26 4.57 -13.68
CA CYS A 110 21.54 5.25 -12.43
C CYS A 110 22.23 4.29 -11.43
N PRO A 111 23.38 4.68 -10.84
CA PRO A 111 24.14 3.81 -9.93
C PRO A 111 23.47 3.68 -8.55
N GLU A 112 22.68 4.67 -8.14
CA GLU A 112 22.01 4.74 -6.83
C GLU A 112 20.56 4.20 -6.91
N PRO A 113 20.20 3.16 -6.13
CA PRO A 113 18.87 2.56 -6.16
C PRO A 113 17.71 3.48 -5.78
N LEU A 114 17.98 4.63 -5.17
CA LEU A 114 16.97 5.56 -4.66
C LEU A 114 16.59 6.65 -5.66
N GLU A 115 17.50 7.05 -6.53
CA GLU A 115 17.28 8.20 -7.41
C GLU A 115 16.21 7.91 -8.47
N PHE A 116 16.13 6.67 -8.98
CA PHE A 116 15.17 6.35 -10.03
C PHE A 116 13.71 6.50 -9.57
N LEU A 117 13.41 6.24 -8.29
CA LEU A 117 12.08 6.40 -7.71
C LEU A 117 11.66 7.87 -7.59
N ASN A 118 12.64 8.78 -7.57
CA ASN A 118 12.40 10.22 -7.53
C ASN A 118 12.16 10.82 -8.92
N PHE A 119 12.40 10.07 -10.01
CA PHE A 119 12.09 10.55 -11.36
C PHE A 119 10.58 10.59 -11.60
N ALA A 120 10.13 11.67 -12.24
CA ALA A 120 8.73 11.88 -12.57
C ALA A 120 8.20 10.82 -13.55
N LYS A 121 9.07 10.23 -14.39
CA LYS A 121 8.70 9.11 -15.27
C LYS A 121 8.40 7.82 -14.51
N THR A 122 8.82 7.70 -13.25
CA THR A 122 8.63 6.50 -12.43
C THR A 122 7.24 6.53 -11.77
N ALA A 123 6.22 6.48 -12.62
CA ALA A 123 4.81 6.43 -12.24
C ALA A 123 4.31 5.00 -12.22
N PHE A 124 3.39 4.71 -11.30
CA PHE A 124 2.78 3.41 -11.16
C PHE A 124 1.27 3.49 -11.12
N GLU A 125 0.56 2.56 -11.76
CA GLU A 125 -0.88 2.40 -11.62
C GLU A 125 -1.20 1.18 -10.77
N CYS A 126 -2.02 1.37 -9.73
CA CYS A 126 -2.65 0.23 -9.06
C CYS A 126 -3.81 -0.28 -9.92
N SER A 127 -3.69 -1.47 -10.50
CA SER A 127 -4.71 -2.06 -11.40
C SER A 127 -6.06 -2.26 -10.72
N SER A 128 -6.11 -2.24 -9.39
CA SER A 128 -7.35 -2.36 -8.62
C SER A 128 -8.04 -1.01 -8.32
N CYS A 129 -7.31 0.11 -8.23
CA CYS A 129 -7.84 1.49 -7.95
C CYS A 129 -8.08 2.21 -9.24
N ARG A 130 -7.16 1.98 -10.20
CA ARG A 130 -6.78 2.94 -11.22
C ARG A 130 -6.16 4.24 -10.68
N ARG A 131 -5.59 4.23 -9.47
CA ARG A 131 -4.88 5.37 -8.89
C ARG A 131 -3.45 5.29 -9.37
N MET A 132 -2.99 6.42 -9.85
CA MET A 132 -1.60 6.64 -10.17
C MET A 132 -0.84 7.02 -8.89
N LEU A 133 0.35 6.45 -8.75
CA LEU A 133 1.16 6.47 -7.54
C LEU A 133 2.59 6.80 -7.95
N PHE A 134 3.22 7.69 -7.21
CA PHE A 134 4.65 7.95 -7.26
C PHE A 134 5.31 7.52 -5.97
N TRP A 135 6.63 7.60 -5.90
CA TRP A 135 7.30 7.59 -4.60
C TRP A 135 6.92 8.83 -3.77
N PRO A 136 6.75 8.72 -2.44
CA PRO A 136 6.71 7.50 -1.62
C PRO A 136 5.33 6.82 -1.60
N MET A 137 4.29 7.39 -2.21
CA MET A 137 2.91 6.86 -2.14
C MET A 137 2.77 5.40 -2.61
N VAL A 138 3.52 4.99 -3.63
CA VAL A 138 3.57 3.59 -4.11
C VAL A 138 4.04 2.65 -3.01
N ALA A 139 4.82 3.17 -2.05
CA ALA A 139 5.32 2.41 -0.93
C ALA A 139 4.23 2.11 0.11
N SER A 140 3.42 3.12 0.40
CA SER A 140 2.37 3.09 1.42
C SER A 140 0.98 2.82 0.86
N HIS A 141 0.87 2.41 -0.42
CA HIS A 141 -0.43 2.18 -1.04
C HIS A 141 -1.06 0.85 -0.59
N TYR A 142 -2.06 0.92 0.28
CA TYR A 142 -2.89 -0.21 0.68
C TYR A 142 -4.22 -0.24 -0.04
N ARG A 143 -4.65 -1.46 -0.34
CA ARG A 143 -5.96 -1.77 -0.89
C ARG A 143 -6.70 -2.67 0.07
N LEU A 144 -7.86 -2.22 0.51
CA LEU A 144 -8.87 -3.14 1.01
C LEU A 144 -9.41 -3.95 -0.19
N PRO A 145 -9.46 -5.28 -0.10
CA PRO A 145 -10.15 -6.09 -1.11
C PRO A 145 -11.58 -5.59 -1.29
N LYS A 146 -12.04 -5.41 -2.53
CA LYS A 146 -13.40 -4.90 -2.84
C LYS A 146 -14.52 -5.75 -2.22
N ASN A 147 -14.25 -7.02 -1.91
CA ASN A 147 -15.21 -7.98 -1.37
C ASN A 147 -14.99 -8.24 0.13
N ALA A 148 -14.56 -7.23 0.88
CA ALA A 148 -14.33 -7.35 2.32
C ALA A 148 -15.62 -7.48 3.16
N GLU A 149 -16.77 -7.77 2.54
CA GLU A 149 -18.07 -7.99 3.22
C GLU A 149 -18.02 -9.15 4.24
N ASN A 150 -17.02 -10.04 4.15
CA ASN A 150 -16.78 -11.11 5.13
C ASN A 150 -15.71 -10.77 6.20
N GLY A 151 -15.20 -9.53 6.24
CA GLY A 151 -14.12 -9.10 7.13
C GLY A 151 -14.45 -9.08 8.62
N ASP A 152 -15.73 -9.15 8.99
CA ASP A 152 -16.17 -8.91 10.36
C ASP A 152 -16.06 -10.11 11.31
N ARG A 153 -15.65 -11.30 10.83
CA ARG A 153 -15.60 -12.51 11.68
C ARG A 153 -14.73 -12.36 12.92
N TYR A 154 -13.75 -11.47 12.89
CA TYR A 154 -12.83 -11.19 14.00
C TYR A 154 -12.78 -9.71 14.40
N ALA A 155 -13.51 -8.84 13.70
CA ALA A 155 -13.56 -7.41 14.01
C ALA A 155 -14.22 -7.19 15.38
N ASN A 156 -15.29 -7.94 15.65
CA ASN A 156 -15.97 -7.94 16.94
C ASN A 156 -15.51 -9.15 17.76
N LEU A 157 -14.87 -8.91 18.91
CA LEU A 157 -14.73 -9.94 19.93
C LEU A 157 -16.15 -10.42 20.25
N PRO A 158 -16.45 -11.73 20.20
CA PRO A 158 -17.74 -12.23 20.62
C PRO A 158 -18.00 -11.68 22.01
N SER A 159 -19.12 -10.99 22.21
CA SER A 159 -19.50 -10.61 23.56
C SER A 159 -19.53 -11.89 24.38
N LEU A 160 -18.65 -11.99 25.38
CA LEU A 160 -18.50 -13.15 26.25
C LEU A 160 -19.79 -13.48 27.01
N SER A 161 -20.81 -12.62 26.90
CA SER A 161 -22.17 -12.82 27.40
C SER A 161 -23.01 -13.83 26.59
N HIS A 162 -22.66 -14.14 25.34
CA HIS A 162 -23.45 -15.09 24.55
C HIS A 162 -23.13 -16.55 24.88
N SER A 163 -24.16 -17.38 24.89
CA SER A 163 -24.11 -18.83 25.08
C SER A 163 -23.22 -19.54 24.03
N PHE A 164 -22.85 -18.88 22.94
CA PHE A 164 -22.03 -19.41 21.85
C PHE A 164 -20.66 -18.72 21.75
N ILE A 165 -19.59 -19.46 22.02
CA ILE A 165 -18.20 -19.05 21.73
C ILE A 165 -17.79 -19.74 20.43
N PRO A 166 -17.58 -18.99 19.32
CA PRO A 166 -17.18 -19.57 18.04
C PRO A 166 -15.86 -20.33 18.17
N SER A 167 -15.73 -21.44 17.44
CA SER A 167 -14.44 -22.09 17.26
C SER A 167 -13.59 -21.23 16.32
N VAL A 168 -12.32 -21.03 16.67
CA VAL A 168 -11.34 -20.39 15.80
C VAL A 168 -10.26 -21.40 15.56
N ASP A 169 -10.09 -21.84 14.32
CA ASP A 169 -9.05 -22.82 13.96
C ASP A 169 -7.74 -22.13 13.59
N THR A 170 -7.79 -20.82 13.28
CA THR A 170 -6.63 -19.96 13.02
C THR A 170 -5.74 -19.81 14.27
N PRO A 171 -4.40 -19.69 14.11
CA PRO A 171 -3.51 -19.32 15.20
C PRO A 171 -3.92 -17.99 15.85
N VAL A 172 -3.63 -17.84 17.15
CA VAL A 172 -4.03 -16.65 17.94
C VAL A 172 -3.53 -15.35 17.31
N PHE A 173 -2.26 -15.30 16.94
CA PHE A 173 -1.65 -14.11 16.34
C PHE A 173 -2.32 -13.74 15.02
N ASP A 174 -2.47 -14.69 14.10
CA ASP A 174 -3.11 -14.45 12.80
C ASP A 174 -4.57 -13.99 12.94
N ALA A 175 -5.31 -14.59 13.88
CA ALA A 175 -6.68 -14.17 14.20
C ALA A 175 -6.74 -12.75 14.79
N ALA A 176 -5.76 -12.37 15.62
CA ALA A 176 -5.65 -11.03 16.18
C ALA A 176 -5.26 -9.99 15.11
N VAL A 177 -4.28 -10.30 14.25
CA VAL A 177 -3.88 -9.47 13.09
C VAL A 177 -5.07 -9.25 12.17
N GLN A 178 -5.82 -10.31 11.85
CA GLN A 178 -7.04 -10.21 11.06
C GLN A 178 -8.15 -9.42 11.78
N GLY A 179 -8.27 -9.57 13.10
CA GLY A 179 -9.26 -8.84 13.88
C GLY A 179 -8.96 -7.35 14.02
N GLU A 180 -7.67 -6.96 14.07
CA GLU A 180 -7.23 -5.57 14.18
C GLU A 180 -7.22 -4.86 12.82
N PHE A 181 -6.55 -5.47 11.85
CA PHE A 181 -6.31 -4.84 10.56
C PHE A 181 -7.36 -5.25 9.50
N GLY A 182 -8.30 -6.12 9.87
CA GLY A 182 -9.33 -6.63 8.97
C GLY A 182 -8.72 -7.41 7.80
N ASN A 183 -9.24 -7.15 6.61
CA ASN A 183 -8.71 -7.72 5.37
C ASN A 183 -7.51 -6.94 4.80
N ARG A 184 -6.92 -5.99 5.56
CA ARG A 184 -5.66 -5.37 5.16
C ARG A 184 -4.61 -6.47 5.15
N LYS A 185 -4.15 -6.84 3.95
CA LYS A 185 -3.01 -7.72 3.81
C LYS A 185 -1.75 -6.86 3.81
N GLN A 186 -0.66 -7.43 4.28
CA GLN A 186 0.68 -6.92 3.99
C GLN A 186 0.76 -6.58 2.49
N ARG A 187 1.50 -5.51 2.17
CA ARG A 187 1.55 -4.86 0.86
C ARG A 187 1.68 -5.79 -0.36
N THR A 188 2.17 -7.00 -0.17
CA THR A 188 2.61 -8.02 -1.14
C THR A 188 1.66 -8.39 -2.29
N ARG A 189 0.49 -7.76 -2.48
CA ARG A 189 -0.48 -8.24 -3.50
C ARG A 189 -1.22 -7.20 -4.33
N ALA A 190 -1.02 -5.89 -4.13
CA ALA A 190 -1.63 -4.95 -5.07
C ALA A 190 -0.95 -5.12 -6.45
N PRO A 191 -1.69 -5.42 -7.53
CA PRO A 191 -1.12 -5.43 -8.87
C PRO A 191 -0.77 -3.99 -9.23
N ILE A 192 0.48 -3.61 -8.96
CA ILE A 192 1.07 -2.35 -9.39
C ILE A 192 1.73 -2.60 -10.74
N ARG A 193 1.41 -1.76 -11.73
CA ARG A 193 1.99 -1.74 -13.07
C ARG A 193 2.75 -0.44 -13.29
N PRO A 194 3.86 -0.44 -14.03
CA PRO A 194 4.54 0.79 -14.37
C PRO A 194 3.80 1.53 -15.49
N CYS A 195 3.86 2.85 -15.46
CA CYS A 195 3.19 3.73 -16.43
C CYS A 195 4.15 4.80 -16.97
N SER A 196 5.39 4.39 -17.22
CA SER A 196 6.48 5.31 -17.59
C SER A 196 6.25 5.98 -18.93
N GLU A 197 5.66 5.30 -19.91
CA GLU A 197 5.46 5.86 -21.26
C GLU A 197 4.53 7.08 -21.25
N GLN A 198 3.39 7.00 -20.56
CA GLN A 198 2.46 8.12 -20.47
C GLN A 198 3.06 9.29 -19.67
N ALA A 199 3.90 8.98 -18.68
CA ALA A 199 4.62 9.99 -17.92
C ALA A 199 5.63 10.74 -18.81
N VAL A 200 6.39 10.05 -19.65
CA VAL A 200 7.36 10.66 -20.58
C VAL A 200 6.68 11.72 -21.46
N TYR A 201 5.56 11.38 -22.13
CA TYR A 201 4.86 12.33 -22.99
C TYR A 201 4.39 13.60 -22.27
N VAL A 202 3.92 13.46 -21.03
CA VAL A 202 3.44 14.60 -20.24
C VAL A 202 4.62 15.47 -19.79
N ILE A 203 5.74 14.85 -19.39
CA ILE A 203 6.94 15.57 -18.96
C ILE A 203 7.54 16.36 -20.13
N GLU A 204 7.68 15.72 -21.30
CA GLU A 204 8.18 16.38 -22.52
C GLU A 204 7.25 17.52 -22.98
N ALA A 205 5.93 17.36 -22.83
CA ALA A 205 4.97 18.42 -23.12
C ALA A 205 5.07 19.61 -22.15
N CYS A 206 5.75 19.43 -21.00
CA CYS A 206 6.09 20.50 -20.06
C CYS A 206 7.51 21.06 -20.33
N GLU A 207 8.12 20.74 -21.47
CA GLU A 207 9.47 21.17 -21.85
C GLU A 207 10.58 20.69 -20.90
N MET A 208 10.33 19.57 -20.22
CA MET A 208 11.26 18.93 -19.28
C MET A 208 11.85 17.66 -19.90
N ASP A 209 13.10 17.33 -19.54
CA ASP A 209 13.73 16.07 -19.94
C ASP A 209 13.22 14.90 -19.09
N ALA A 210 12.47 13.98 -19.68
CA ALA A 210 11.96 12.80 -18.99
C ALA A 210 13.05 11.84 -18.47
N GLY A 211 14.28 11.95 -19.01
CA GLY A 211 15.46 11.24 -18.53
C GLY A 211 15.85 11.60 -17.10
N THR A 212 15.68 12.89 -16.74
CA THR A 212 16.27 13.51 -15.54
C THR A 212 15.26 14.23 -14.65
N ALA A 213 14.09 14.58 -15.18
CA ALA A 213 13.05 15.31 -14.45
C ALA A 213 12.60 14.53 -13.20
N THR A 214 12.70 15.19 -12.06
CA THR A 214 12.26 14.66 -10.76
C THR A 214 10.81 15.02 -10.48
N ILE A 215 10.18 14.27 -9.58
CA ILE A 215 8.83 14.56 -9.07
C ILE A 215 8.77 15.97 -8.47
N ALA A 216 9.78 16.35 -7.69
CA ALA A 216 9.83 17.66 -7.05
C ALA A 216 9.92 18.80 -8.08
N GLN A 217 10.77 18.67 -9.11
CA GLN A 217 10.85 19.67 -10.18
C GLN A 217 9.51 19.82 -10.93
N MET A 218 8.84 18.71 -11.25
CA MET A 218 7.53 18.76 -11.90
C MET A 218 6.44 19.37 -11.01
N ASP A 219 6.54 19.19 -9.69
CA ASP A 219 5.64 19.80 -8.71
C ASP A 219 5.85 21.31 -8.59
N GLU A 220 7.11 21.72 -8.52
CA GLU A 220 7.50 23.13 -8.44
C GLU A 220 7.16 23.90 -9.72
N LEU A 221 7.32 23.26 -10.89
CA LEU A 221 6.91 23.84 -12.16
C LEU A 221 5.41 24.16 -12.20
N ASP A 222 4.59 23.38 -11.49
CA ASP A 222 3.11 23.46 -11.42
C ASP A 222 2.43 23.65 -12.80
N ALA A 223 3.02 23.07 -13.85
CA ALA A 223 2.53 23.23 -15.22
C ALA A 223 1.07 22.76 -15.35
N ARG A 224 0.31 23.48 -16.19
CA ARG A 224 -1.07 23.15 -16.54
C ARG A 224 -1.12 22.63 -17.96
N VAL A 225 -1.45 21.35 -18.09
CA VAL A 225 -1.48 20.64 -19.37
C VAL A 225 -2.93 20.53 -19.84
N SER A 226 -3.19 20.85 -21.12
CA SER A 226 -4.50 20.66 -21.73
C SER A 226 -4.53 19.44 -22.64
N CYS A 227 -5.51 18.55 -22.47
CA CYS A 227 -5.70 17.44 -23.40
C CYS A 227 -6.36 17.93 -24.69
N ARG A 228 -5.67 17.85 -25.83
CA ARG A 228 -6.22 18.26 -27.13
C ARG A 228 -7.36 17.36 -27.63
N LEU A 229 -7.34 16.07 -27.27
CA LEU A 229 -8.36 15.10 -27.71
C LEU A 229 -9.68 15.24 -26.94
N CYS A 230 -9.62 15.72 -25.70
CA CYS A 230 -10.79 15.92 -24.84
C CYS A 230 -11.22 17.38 -24.73
N SER A 231 -10.52 18.31 -25.37
CA SER A 231 -10.91 19.72 -25.45
C SER A 231 -11.72 19.95 -26.73
N VAL A 232 -12.76 20.77 -26.65
CA VAL A 232 -13.56 21.16 -27.81
C VAL A 232 -13.10 22.54 -28.29
N PRO A 233 -12.56 22.65 -29.52
CA PRO A 233 -12.08 23.93 -30.04
C PRO A 233 -13.16 25.02 -29.99
N GLY A 234 -12.85 26.15 -29.34
CA GLY A 234 -13.77 27.29 -29.20
C GLY A 234 -14.82 27.17 -28.10
N GLU A 235 -14.95 26.01 -27.44
CA GLU A 235 -15.97 25.79 -26.41
C GLU A 235 -15.37 25.48 -25.03
N SER A 236 -14.50 24.47 -24.94
CA SER A 236 -13.99 24.00 -23.65
C SER A 236 -12.56 23.48 -23.73
N LYS A 237 -11.78 23.70 -22.66
CA LYS A 237 -10.43 23.15 -22.50
C LYS A 237 -10.37 22.30 -21.22
N LEU A 238 -10.02 21.03 -21.37
CA LEU A 238 -9.72 20.18 -20.23
C LEU A 238 -8.29 20.46 -19.77
N VAL A 239 -8.14 21.30 -18.76
CA VAL A 239 -6.86 21.70 -18.16
C VAL A 239 -6.62 20.92 -16.87
N MET A 240 -5.41 20.39 -16.69
CA MET A 240 -5.05 19.48 -15.61
C MET A 240 -3.65 19.79 -15.06
N THR A 241 -3.36 19.34 -13.84
CA THR A 241 -1.98 19.23 -13.35
C THR A 241 -1.23 18.13 -14.11
N TRP A 242 0.10 18.12 -14.09
CA TRP A 242 0.90 17.07 -14.75
C TRP A 242 0.52 15.66 -14.26
N ARG A 243 0.30 15.47 -12.95
CA ARG A 243 -0.16 14.18 -12.40
C ARG A 243 -1.54 13.77 -12.92
N ALA A 244 -2.48 14.72 -12.96
CA ALA A 244 -3.81 14.47 -13.47
C ALA A 244 -3.79 14.17 -14.98
N ALA A 245 -2.90 14.81 -15.74
CA ALA A 245 -2.70 14.53 -17.16
C ALA A 245 -2.20 13.10 -17.39
N ILE A 246 -1.23 12.60 -16.61
CA ILE A 246 -0.76 11.20 -16.71
C ILE A 246 -1.92 10.23 -16.40
N SER A 247 -2.65 10.48 -15.31
CA SER A 247 -3.80 9.65 -14.94
C SER A 247 -4.87 9.66 -16.04
N HIS A 248 -5.17 10.83 -16.60
CA HIS A 248 -6.12 11.00 -17.68
C HIS A 248 -5.70 10.21 -18.93
N SER A 249 -4.44 10.32 -19.35
CA SER A 249 -3.89 9.58 -20.50
C SER A 249 -4.05 8.07 -20.35
N LEU A 250 -3.86 7.53 -19.14
CA LEU A 250 -4.06 6.10 -18.86
C LEU A 250 -5.53 5.68 -18.95
N THR A 251 -6.45 6.51 -18.46
CA THR A 251 -7.87 6.15 -18.33
C THR A 251 -8.73 6.49 -19.55
N ALA A 252 -8.40 7.57 -20.27
CA ALA A 252 -9.22 8.12 -21.34
C ALA A 252 -8.70 7.78 -22.73
N HIS A 253 -7.40 7.52 -22.87
CA HIS A 253 -6.77 7.38 -24.19
C HIS A 253 -6.20 6.01 -24.48
N HIS A 254 -6.09 5.10 -23.48
CA HIS A 254 -5.56 3.74 -23.63
C HIS A 254 -4.43 3.67 -24.67
N PHE A 255 -3.43 4.57 -24.55
CA PHE A 255 -2.32 4.57 -25.49
C PHE A 255 -1.70 3.17 -25.47
N PRO A 256 -1.67 2.45 -26.61
CA PRO A 256 -1.02 1.15 -26.65
C PRO A 256 0.45 1.36 -26.27
N PRO A 257 1.03 0.43 -25.50
CA PRO A 257 2.45 0.53 -25.17
C PRO A 257 3.21 0.57 -26.49
N ALA A 258 4.12 1.53 -26.63
CA ALA A 258 4.93 1.68 -27.82
C ALA A 258 5.88 0.48 -27.91
N ILE A 259 5.43 -0.62 -28.52
CA ILE A 259 6.31 -1.69 -28.94
C ILE A 259 7.20 -1.10 -30.02
N SER A 260 8.47 -0.89 -29.68
CA SER A 260 9.51 -0.47 -30.60
C SER A 260 9.75 -1.58 -31.64
N GLU A 261 8.93 -1.60 -32.69
CA GLU A 261 9.35 -2.13 -33.97
C GLU A 261 9.08 -1.07 -35.03
N SER A 262 10.17 -0.54 -35.56
CA SER A 262 10.23 0.36 -36.69
C SER A 262 9.68 -0.32 -37.94
N VAL A 263 8.37 -0.21 -38.18
CA VAL A 263 7.79 -0.22 -39.53
C VAL A 263 6.55 0.68 -39.51
N GLY A 264 6.57 1.78 -40.28
CA GLY A 264 5.42 2.68 -40.42
C GLY A 264 4.17 1.95 -40.94
N PRO A 265 2.97 2.53 -40.76
CA PRO A 265 2.43 3.30 -41.87
C PRO A 265 1.57 4.51 -41.49
N SER A 266 1.40 5.39 -42.48
CA SER A 266 0.56 6.59 -42.45
C SER A 266 -0.89 6.26 -42.07
N TYR A 267 -1.44 6.96 -41.08
CA TYR A 267 -2.90 7.06 -40.92
C TYR A 267 -3.39 8.39 -41.46
N ARG A 268 -4.11 8.30 -42.59
CA ARG A 268 -4.86 9.41 -43.19
C ARG A 268 -6.00 9.82 -42.27
N TYR A 269 -6.03 11.10 -41.92
CA TYR A 269 -7.18 11.76 -41.34
C TYR A 269 -8.30 11.85 -42.39
N ASN A 270 -9.45 11.23 -42.12
CA ASN A 270 -10.69 11.61 -42.80
C ASN A 270 -11.35 12.72 -42.00
N ARG A 271 -11.40 13.91 -42.60
CA ARG A 271 -12.25 15.03 -42.17
C ARG A 271 -13.72 14.66 -42.38
N ARG A 272 -14.54 14.89 -41.35
CA ARG A 272 -15.89 15.44 -41.50
C ARG A 272 -16.05 16.54 -40.47
#